data_AF-A0A7C6L464-F1
#
_entry.id   AF-A0A7C6L464-F1
#
_cell.length_a   1.000
_cell.length_b   1.000
_cell.length_c   1.000
_cell.angle_alpha   90.00
_cell.angle_beta   90.00
_cell.angle_gamma   90.00
#
_symmetry.space_group_name_H-M   'P 1'
#
loop_
_entity.id
_entity.type
_entity.pdbx_description
1 polymer ?
#
loop_
_entity_poly.entity_id
_entity_poly.type
_entity_poly.pdbx_seq_one_letter_code
_entity_poly.pdbx_strand_id
1 'polypeptide(L)'
;MPLFPKCPFLLVTGYECPGCGSQRAVHDLLHLDVKGAFSQNALILFLIPYILLGIYLEFFDGKRRFPGLEKLFFGKWAAIIVVSGIIIYGVLRNVV
;
A
#
# COMPACT_ATOMS: atom_id res chain seq x y z
N MET A 1 18.51 16.27 11.77
CA MET A 1 18.36 15.28 10.68
C MET A 1 17.71 15.97 9.47
N PRO A 2 18.41 16.81 8.68
CA PRO A 2 17.75 17.72 7.74
C PRO A 2 17.73 17.28 6.26
N LEU A 3 18.11 16.03 5.92
CA LEU A 3 18.32 15.62 4.51
C LEU A 3 17.28 14.64 3.95
N PHE A 4 16.05 14.62 4.48
CA PHE A 4 14.94 13.96 3.78
C PHE A 4 14.10 14.99 3.03
N PRO A 5 13.95 14.87 1.70
CA PRO A 5 13.11 15.77 0.96
C PRO A 5 11.68 15.67 1.48
N LYS A 6 11.08 16.82 1.81
CA LYS A 6 9.65 16.89 2.14
C LYS A 6 8.84 16.37 0.95
N CYS A 7 7.70 15.76 1.23
CA CYS A 7 6.83 15.23 0.18
C CYS A 7 6.41 16.38 -0.77
N PRO A 8 6.78 16.34 -2.07
CA PRO A 8 6.45 17.40 -3.00
C PRO A 8 4.93 17.53 -3.19
N PHE A 9 4.20 16.41 -3.11
CA PHE A 9 2.74 16.43 -3.16
C PHE A 9 2.16 17.23 -2.00
N LEU A 10 2.62 16.98 -0.77
CA LEU A 10 2.20 17.74 0.41
C LEU A 10 2.56 19.23 0.29
N LEU A 11 3.72 19.55 -0.27
CA LEU A 11 4.14 20.94 -0.48
C LEU A 11 3.26 21.69 -1.50
N VAL A 12 2.79 20.99 -2.54
CA VAL A 12 2.00 21.60 -3.63
C VAL A 12 0.51 21.63 -3.30
N THR A 13 -0.03 20.56 -2.71
CA THR A 13 -1.48 20.40 -2.51
C THR A 13 -1.92 20.62 -1.06
N GLY A 14 -0.99 20.60 -0.10
CA GLY A 14 -1.32 20.59 1.33
C GLY A 14 -1.85 19.25 1.85
N TYR A 15 -2.02 18.25 0.98
CA TYR A 15 -2.57 16.94 1.33
C TYR A 15 -1.49 15.86 1.51
N GLU A 16 -1.72 14.93 2.43
CA GLU A 16 -0.82 13.79 2.62
C GLU A 16 -1.02 12.74 1.51
N CYS A 17 0.04 12.44 0.76
CA CYS A 17 -0.05 11.37 -0.22
C CYS A 17 -0.08 9.99 0.47
N PRO A 18 -0.85 9.01 -0.06
CA PRO A 18 -0.90 7.67 0.51
C PRO A 18 0.48 6.99 0.53
N GLY A 19 1.39 7.35 -0.37
CA GLY A 19 2.75 6.79 -0.43
C GLY A 19 3.64 7.15 0.76
N CYS A 20 3.65 8.41 1.21
CA CYS A 20 4.43 8.82 2.38
C CYS A 20 3.84 8.26 3.68
N GLY A 21 2.51 8.17 3.78
CA GLY A 21 1.83 7.52 4.90
C GLY A 21 2.17 6.02 4.99
N SER A 22 2.22 5.32 3.85
CA SER A 22 2.62 3.91 3.81
C SER A 22 4.04 3.67 4.33
N GLN A 23 4.99 4.56 4.02
CA GLN A 23 6.37 4.43 4.50
C GLN A 23 6.45 4.52 6.03
N ARG A 24 5.73 5.47 6.63
CA ARG A 24 5.65 5.60 8.10
C ARG A 24 4.91 4.42 8.74
N ALA A 25 3.81 3.98 8.14
CA ALA A 25 3.08 2.83 8.62
C ALA A 25 3.91 1.53 8.58
N VAL A 26 4.70 1.33 7.51
CA VAL A 26 5.63 0.19 7.43
C VAL A 26 6.74 0.32 8.48
N HIS A 27 7.27 1.53 8.72
CA HIS A 27 8.23 1.76 9.80
C HIS A 27 7.66 1.36 11.17
N ASP A 28 6.43 1.78 11.49
CA ASP A 28 5.76 1.43 12.74
C ASP A 28 5.51 -0.09 12.85
N LEU A 29 5.09 -0.74 11.75
CA LEU A 29 4.95 -2.21 11.71
C LEU A 29 6.27 -2.94 11.97
N LEU A 30 7.40 -2.45 11.44
CA LEU A 30 8.72 -3.01 11.70
C LEU A 30 9.13 -2.90 13.18
N HIS A 31 8.61 -1.89 13.89
CA HIS A 31 8.79 -1.72 15.34
C HIS A 31 7.70 -2.44 16.16
N LEU A 32 6.87 -3.26 15.51
CA LEU A 32 5.73 -3.97 16.11
C LEU A 32 4.63 -3.04 16.66
N ASP A 33 4.61 -1.77 16.25
CA ASP A 33 3.55 -0.82 16.59
C ASP A 33 2.43 -0.85 15.53
N VAL A 34 1.53 -1.81 15.67
CA VAL A 34 0.36 -1.97 14.79
C VAL A 34 -0.60 -0.78 14.93
N LYS A 35 -0.69 -0.19 16.13
CA LYS A 35 -1.61 0.93 16.39
C LYS A 35 -1.09 2.21 15.73
N GLY A 36 0.21 2.49 15.83
CA GLY A 36 0.90 3.55 15.10
C GLY A 36 0.71 3.39 13.60
N ALA A 37 0.95 2.18 13.09
CA ALA A 37 0.80 1.89 11.67
C ALA A 37 -0.62 2.15 11.14
N PHE A 38 -1.65 1.76 11.90
CA PHE A 38 -3.04 2.01 11.54
C PHE A 38 -3.36 3.51 11.48
N SER A 39 -2.83 4.28 12.43
CA SER A 39 -2.96 5.75 12.47
C SER A 39 -2.28 6.42 11.28
N GLN A 40 -1.10 5.92 10.87
CA GLN A 40 -0.36 6.44 9.72
C GLN A 40 -1.05 6.12 8.39
N ASN A 41 -1.40 4.86 8.15
CA ASN A 41 -2.11 4.44 6.94
C ASN A 41 -2.74 3.05 7.12
N ALA A 42 -4.01 2.99 7.49
CA ALA A 42 -4.73 1.72 7.64
C ALA A 42 -4.75 0.86 6.35
N LEU A 43 -4.73 1.48 5.16
CA LEU A 43 -4.78 0.75 3.89
C LEU A 43 -3.55 -0.14 3.68
N ILE A 44 -2.37 0.26 4.17
CA ILE A 44 -1.14 -0.52 3.95
C ILE A 44 -1.20 -1.87 4.66
N LEU A 45 -1.88 -1.95 5.81
CA LEU A 45 -2.01 -3.20 6.57
C LEU A 45 -2.74 -4.27 5.76
N PHE A 46 -3.68 -3.90 4.90
CA PHE A 46 -4.38 -4.81 4.00
C PHE A 46 -3.59 -5.10 2.72
N LEU A 47 -2.84 -4.12 2.23
CA LEU A 47 -2.00 -4.28 1.03
C LEU A 47 -0.77 -5.14 1.29
N ILE A 48 -0.21 -5.16 2.51
CA ILE A 48 0.98 -5.95 2.83
C ILE A 48 0.76 -7.46 2.59
N PRO A 49 -0.27 -8.12 3.15
CA PRO A 49 -0.55 -9.53 2.85
C PRO A 49 -0.75 -9.80 1.36
N TYR A 50 -1.41 -8.88 0.65
CA TYR A 50 -1.62 -8.99 -0.80
C TYR A 50 -0.30 -8.91 -1.58
N ILE A 51 0.60 -7.99 -1.23
CA ILE A 51 1.94 -7.88 -1.83
C ILE A 51 2.78 -9.13 -1.52
N LEU A 52 2.75 -9.59 -0.26
CA LEU A 52 3.47 -10.80 0.16
C LEU A 52 2.97 -12.05 -0.59
N LEU A 53 1.66 -12.16 -0.82
CA LEU A 53 1.09 -13.22 -1.65
C LEU A 53 1.62 -13.16 -3.09
N GLY A 54 1.75 -11.97 -3.67
CA GLY A 54 2.31 -11.77 -5.00
C GLY A 54 3.77 -12.22 -5.09
N ILE A 55 4.59 -11.78 -4.13
CA ILE A 55 6.00 -12.19 -4.01
C ILE A 55 6.11 -13.70 -3.85
N TYR A 56 5.27 -14.31 -3.00
CA TYR A 56 5.25 -15.75 -2.80
C TYR A 56 4.90 -16.51 -4.08
N LEU A 57 3.84 -16.09 -4.80
CA LEU A 57 3.43 -16.73 -6.05
C LEU A 57 4.49 -16.58 -7.15
N GLU A 58 5.22 -15.48 -7.19
CA GLU A 58 6.30 -15.29 -8.14
C GLU A 58 7.53 -16.14 -7.81
N PHE A 59 7.89 -16.25 -6.52
CA PHE A 59 9.05 -17.02 -6.08
C PHE A 59 8.85 -18.54 -6.16
N PHE A 60 7.63 -19.03 -5.91
CA PHE A 60 7.32 -20.48 -5.84
C PHE A 60 6.68 -21.04 -7.13
N ASP A 61 6.89 -20.39 -8.28
CA ASP A 61 6.28 -20.82 -9.56
C ASP A 61 4.74 -20.93 -9.48
N GLY A 62 4.13 -20.10 -8.64
CA GLY A 62 2.68 -20.05 -8.39
C GLY A 62 1.88 -19.79 -9.66
N LYS A 63 2.48 -19.16 -10.67
CA LYS A 63 1.88 -18.99 -12.02
C LYS A 63 1.57 -20.31 -12.70
N ARG A 64 2.42 -21.32 -12.49
CA ARG A 64 2.25 -22.68 -13.03
C ARG A 64 1.39 -23.55 -12.13
N ARG A 65 1.51 -23.38 -10.80
CA ARG A 65 0.81 -24.22 -9.80
C ARG A 65 -0.62 -23.79 -9.52
N PHE A 66 -0.91 -22.48 -9.57
CA PHE A 66 -2.21 -21.87 -9.26
C PHE A 66 -2.57 -20.73 -10.23
N PRO A 67 -2.73 -21.02 -11.54
CA PRO A 67 -2.98 -19.98 -12.55
C PRO A 67 -4.30 -19.22 -12.33
N GLY A 68 -5.30 -19.84 -11.69
CA GLY A 68 -6.57 -19.19 -11.35
C GLY A 68 -6.44 -18.14 -10.25
N LEU A 69 -5.63 -18.42 -9.23
CA LEU A 69 -5.40 -17.51 -8.10
C LEU A 69 -4.61 -16.27 -8.56
N GLU A 70 -3.58 -16.48 -9.39
CA GLU A 70 -2.82 -15.38 -9.98
C GLU A 70 -3.71 -14.48 -10.84
N LYS A 71 -4.54 -15.04 -11.74
CA LYS A 71 -5.44 -14.22 -12.57
C LYS A 71 -6.48 -13.45 -11.75
N LEU A 72 -6.98 -14.04 -10.66
CA LEU A 72 -7.98 -13.40 -9.80
C LEU A 72 -7.37 -12.23 -9.02
N PHE A 73 -6.21 -12.44 -8.40
CA PHE A 73 -5.59 -11.45 -7.53
C PHE A 73 -4.67 -10.49 -8.27
N PHE A 74 -3.97 -10.90 -9.33
CA PHE A 74 -2.97 -10.08 -10.05
C PHE A 74 -3.36 -9.78 -11.50
N GLY A 75 -4.61 -10.03 -11.89
CA GLY A 75 -5.13 -9.67 -13.21
C GLY A 75 -5.35 -8.16 -13.39
N LYS A 76 -5.59 -7.73 -14.63
CA LYS A 76 -5.87 -6.33 -14.99
C LYS A 76 -6.97 -5.69 -14.12
N TRP A 77 -8.04 -6.44 -13.85
CA TRP A 77 -9.15 -5.97 -13.03
C TRP A 77 -8.76 -5.78 -11.56
N ALA A 78 -7.97 -6.69 -11.00
CA ALA A 78 -7.48 -6.54 -9.63
C ALA A 78 -6.56 -5.33 -9.49
N ALA A 79 -5.67 -5.10 -10.46
CA ALA A 79 -4.84 -3.89 -10.50
C ALA A 79 -5.69 -2.61 -10.55
N ILE A 80 -6.74 -2.57 -11.39
CA ILE A 80 -7.67 -1.44 -11.45
C ILE A 80 -8.37 -1.22 -10.12
N ILE A 81 -8.88 -2.29 -9.49
CA ILE A 81 -9.57 -2.21 -8.19
C ILE A 81 -8.63 -1.68 -7.11
N VAL A 82 -7.42 -2.22 -7.01
CA VAL A 82 -6.41 -1.81 -6.03
C VAL A 82 -6.01 -0.35 -6.23
N VAL A 83 -5.66 0.05 -7.46
CA VAL A 83 -5.27 1.44 -7.76
C VAL A 83 -6.43 2.40 -7.47
N SER A 84 -7.64 2.05 -7.90
CA SER A 84 -8.82 2.88 -7.64
C SER A 84 -9.09 2.99 -6.13
N GLY A 85 -8.96 1.89 -5.39
CA GLY A 85 -9.10 1.88 -3.93
C GLY A 85 -8.06 2.75 -3.23
N ILE A 86 -6.80 2.73 -3.68
CA ILE A 86 -5.74 3.60 -3.15
C ILE A 86 -6.07 5.08 -3.39
N ILE A 87 -6.55 5.42 -4.60
CA ILE A 87 -6.92 6.79 -4.94
C ILE A 87 -8.12 7.24 -4.10
N ILE A 88 -9.19 6.45 -4.06
CA ILE A 88 -10.40 6.75 -3.30
C ILE A 88 -10.08 6.92 -1.82
N TYR A 89 -9.36 5.97 -1.21
CA TYR A 89 -8.92 6.07 0.17
C TYR A 89 -8.04 7.29 0.42
N GLY A 90 -7.10 7.56 -0.49
CA GLY A 90 -6.23 8.72 -0.43
C GLY A 90 -7.01 10.03 -0.43
N VAL A 91 -8.03 10.16 -1.28
CA VAL A 91 -8.91 11.34 -1.30
C VAL A 91 -9.76 11.41 -0.03
N LEU A 92 -10.41 10.31 0.37
CA LEU A 92 -11.25 10.28 1.57
C LEU A 92 -10.49 10.68 2.84
N ARG A 93 -9.27 10.18 3.03
CA ARG A 93 -8.41 10.49 4.19
C ARG A 93 -7.97 11.95 4.25
N ASN A 94 -7.98 12.66 3.13
CA ASN A 94 -7.53 14.04 3.04
C ASN A 94 -8.68 15.05 3.08
N VAL A 95 -9.90 14.61 2.76
CA VAL A 95 -11.09 15.47 2.72
C VAL A 95 -11.92 15.37 4.00
N VAL A 96 -11.88 14.22 4.69
CA VAL A 96 -12.55 13.97 5.98
C VAL A 96 -11.58 14.23 7.12
#